data_AF-A0A2U3QVU7-F1
#
_entry.id   AF-A0A2U3QVU7-F1
#
_cell.length_a   1.000
_cell.length_b   1.000
_cell.length_c   1.000
_cell.angle_alpha   90.00
_cell.angle_beta   90.00
_cell.angle_gamma   90.00
#
_symmetry.space_group_name_H-M   'P 1'
#
loop_
_entity.id
_entity.type
_entity.pdbx_description
1 polymer ?
#
loop_
_entity_poly.entity_id
_entity_poly.type
_entity_poly.pdbx_seq_one_letter_code
_entity_poly.pdbx_strand_id
1 'polypeptide(L)'
;MLVFALAKKSTYCCFQSKLARIFQEEARKQLKIDFGTPECPNCRGLTVKELQKVDFTKINMDELFGDILTKAQNSMNKDIIAGIKDKVHRMQQSQSK
;
A
#
# COMPACT_ATOMS: atom_id res chain seq x y z
N MET A 1 5.32 21.10 -40.57
CA MET A 1 4.34 20.43 -39.68
C MET A 1 4.85 20.60 -38.25
N LEU A 2 4.24 21.46 -37.44
CA LEU A 2 4.63 21.68 -36.04
C LEU A 2 3.91 20.65 -35.16
N VAL A 3 4.66 19.77 -34.50
CA VAL A 3 4.13 18.82 -33.52
C VAL A 3 4.04 19.55 -32.17
N PHE A 4 2.82 19.88 -31.75
CA PHE A 4 2.56 20.39 -30.40
C PHE A 4 2.51 19.21 -29.42
N ALA A 5 3.35 19.23 -28.38
CA ALA A 5 3.31 18.24 -27.32
C ALA A 5 2.11 18.52 -26.40
N LEU A 6 1.17 17.57 -26.33
CA LEU A 6 0.06 17.62 -25.38
C LEU A 6 0.58 17.31 -23.97
N ALA A 7 0.64 18.32 -23.10
CA ALA A 7 0.95 18.13 -21.68
C ALA A 7 -0.27 17.56 -20.96
N LYS A 8 -0.10 16.42 -20.27
CA LYS A 8 -1.14 15.80 -19.42
C LYS A 8 -0.88 16.18 -17.96
N LYS A 9 -1.91 16.65 -17.27
CA LYS A 9 -1.89 16.91 -15.83
C LYS A 9 -2.77 15.89 -15.12
N SER A 10 -2.23 15.26 -14.07
CA SER A 10 -2.96 14.32 -13.23
C SER A 10 -3.02 14.85 -11.79
N THR A 11 -4.14 14.62 -11.12
CA THR A 11 -4.38 15.00 -9.73
C THR A 11 -4.61 13.75 -8.90
N TYR A 12 -4.02 13.69 -7.70
CA TYR A 12 -4.10 12.53 -6.82
C TYR A 12 -4.38 12.95 -5.38
N CYS A 13 -5.13 12.12 -4.64
CA CYS A 13 -5.23 12.24 -3.19
C CYS A 13 -4.15 11.39 -2.51
N CYS A 14 -3.22 12.05 -1.82
CA CYS A 14 -2.13 11.38 -1.11
C CYS A 14 -2.54 11.06 0.34
N PHE A 15 -2.38 9.80 0.75
CA PHE A 15 -2.65 9.33 2.11
C PHE A 15 -1.36 8.86 2.78
N GLN A 16 -1.31 8.96 4.11
CA GLN A 16 -0.10 8.65 4.91
C GLN A 16 0.30 7.16 4.87
N SER A 17 -0.62 6.28 4.50
CA SER A 17 -0.35 4.86 4.40
C SER A 17 -1.27 4.19 3.39
N LYS A 18 -0.87 2.98 2.96
CA LYS A 18 -1.70 2.13 2.12
C LYS A 18 -3.04 1.80 2.79
N LEU A 19 -3.02 1.53 4.09
CA LEU A 19 -4.23 1.34 4.90
C LEU A 19 -5.16 2.55 4.84
N ALA A 20 -4.62 3.76 5.04
CA ALA A 20 -5.41 4.98 4.99
C ALA A 20 -6.04 5.22 3.60
N ARG A 21 -5.30 4.92 2.53
CA ARG A 21 -5.81 4.97 1.15
C ARG A 21 -6.99 4.01 0.95
N ILE A 22 -6.77 2.72 1.21
CA ILE A 22 -7.81 1.68 1.01
C ILE A 22 -9.03 1.95 1.87
N PHE A 23 -8.82 2.33 3.14
CA PHE A 23 -9.91 2.69 4.04
C PHE A 23 -10.75 3.85 3.49
N GLN A 24 -10.09 4.91 3.00
CA GLN A 24 -10.79 6.07 2.47
C GLN A 24 -11.55 5.74 1.18
N GLU A 25 -11.01 4.89 0.30
CA GLU A 25 -11.67 4.43 -0.91
C GLU A 25 -12.93 3.60 -0.59
N GLU A 26 -12.80 2.58 0.26
CA GLU A 26 -13.90 1.67 0.60
C GLU A 26 -14.99 2.36 1.43
N ALA A 27 -14.61 3.18 2.40
CA ALA A 27 -15.58 3.92 3.21
C ALA A 27 -16.36 4.95 2.37
N ARG A 28 -15.68 5.66 1.46
CA ARG A 28 -16.34 6.61 0.56
C ARG A 28 -17.27 5.93 -0.43
N LYS A 29 -16.92 4.73 -0.91
CA LYS A 29 -17.80 3.89 -1.74
C LYS A 29 -19.11 3.53 -1.01
N GLN A 30 -19.04 3.18 0.27
CA GLN A 30 -20.25 2.92 1.08
C GLN A 30 -21.07 4.19 1.31
N LEU A 31 -20.41 5.31 1.61
CA LEU A 31 -21.04 6.60 1.91
C LEU A 31 -21.49 7.38 0.66
N LYS A 32 -21.17 6.87 -0.54
CA LYS A 32 -21.42 7.52 -1.84
C LYS A 32 -20.80 8.92 -1.93
N ILE A 33 -19.58 9.07 -1.42
CA ILE A 33 -18.80 10.32 -1.46
C ILE A 33 -17.77 10.22 -2.58
N ASP A 34 -17.80 11.16 -3.52
CA ASP A 34 -16.85 11.19 -4.63
C ASP A 34 -15.55 11.95 -4.28
N PHE A 35 -14.46 11.64 -4.99
CA PHE A 35 -13.18 12.35 -4.87
C PHE A 35 -13.15 13.69 -5.61
N GLY A 36 -14.25 14.12 -6.22
CA GLY A 36 -14.35 15.35 -6.99
C GLY A 36 -13.72 15.20 -8.38
N THR A 37 -13.56 16.33 -9.06
CA THR A 37 -12.90 16.35 -10.37
C THR A 37 -11.40 16.57 -10.23
N PRO A 38 -10.59 16.27 -11.25
CA PRO A 38 -9.16 16.57 -11.22
C PRO A 38 -8.82 18.04 -10.97
N GLU A 39 -9.71 18.97 -11.37
CA GLU A 39 -9.58 20.42 -11.17
C GLU A 39 -9.98 20.84 -9.75
N CYS A 40 -10.96 20.14 -9.16
CA CYS A 40 -11.52 20.42 -7.84
C CYS A 40 -11.56 19.14 -6.99
N PRO A 41 -10.39 18.61 -6.57
CA PRO A 41 -10.32 17.35 -5.84
C PRO A 41 -10.84 17.52 -4.40
N ASN A 42 -11.53 16.49 -3.92
CA ASN A 42 -12.02 16.36 -2.56
C ASN A 42 -11.26 15.26 -1.82
N CYS A 43 -10.08 15.59 -1.29
CA CYS A 43 -9.23 14.66 -0.55
C CYS A 43 -9.41 14.70 0.98
N ARG A 44 -10.48 15.34 1.49
CA ARG A 44 -10.69 15.45 2.94
C ARG A 44 -10.86 14.09 3.63
N GLY A 45 -10.54 14.04 4.92
CA GLY A 45 -10.88 12.92 5.79
C GLY A 45 -12.39 12.77 6.01
N LEU A 46 -12.82 11.60 6.48
CA LEU A 46 -14.19 11.41 6.95
C LEU A 46 -14.39 12.14 8.28
N THR A 47 -15.55 12.77 8.44
CA THR A 47 -16.00 13.30 9.72
C THR A 47 -16.42 12.17 10.65
N VAL A 48 -16.49 12.44 11.97
CA VAL A 48 -16.91 11.43 12.95
C VAL A 48 -18.29 10.82 12.62
N LYS A 49 -19.24 11.66 12.17
CA LYS A 49 -20.59 11.20 11.79
C LYS A 49 -20.59 10.32 10.54
N GLU A 50 -19.67 10.56 9.61
CA GLU A 50 -19.50 9.73 8.42
C GLU A 50 -18.87 8.40 8.79
N LEU A 51 -17.81 8.40 9.61
CA LEU A 51 -17.15 7.20 10.13
C LEU A 51 -18.13 6.26 10.85
N GLN A 52 -19.04 6.80 11.66
CA GLN A 52 -20.05 6.01 12.37
C GLN A 52 -21.03 5.27 11.45
N LYS A 53 -21.19 5.72 10.20
CA LYS A 53 -22.07 5.10 9.21
C LYS A 53 -21.37 4.05 8.37
N VAL A 54 -20.04 3.95 8.48
CA VAL A 54 -19.26 2.96 7.73
C VAL A 54 -19.47 1.59 8.37
N ASP A 55 -19.83 0.62 7.55
CA ASP A 55 -19.89 -0.78 7.94
C ASP A 55 -18.51 -1.42 7.76
N PHE A 56 -17.76 -1.50 8.87
CA PHE A 56 -16.40 -2.04 8.92
C PHE A 56 -16.33 -3.52 8.53
N THR A 57 -17.45 -4.27 8.62
CA THR A 57 -17.49 -5.69 8.26
C THR A 57 -17.46 -5.92 6.74
N LYS A 58 -17.77 -4.88 5.96
CA LYS A 58 -17.84 -4.92 4.48
C LYS A 58 -16.67 -4.22 3.79
N ILE A 59 -15.69 -3.76 4.56
CA ILE A 59 -14.51 -3.12 3.99
C ILE A 59 -13.58 -4.21 3.44
N ASN A 60 -13.31 -4.18 2.14
CA ASN A 60 -12.32 -5.08 1.54
C ASN A 60 -10.90 -4.53 1.80
N MET A 61 -10.07 -5.32 2.47
CA MET A 61 -8.67 -5.00 2.79
C MET A 61 -7.68 -6.02 2.20
N ASP A 62 -8.11 -6.84 1.24
CA ASP A 62 -7.31 -7.92 0.67
C ASP A 62 -5.99 -7.39 0.06
N GLU A 63 -6.04 -6.20 -0.55
CA GLU A 63 -4.87 -5.52 -1.10
C GLU A 63 -3.84 -5.15 -0.02
N LEU A 64 -4.30 -4.83 1.20
CA LEU A 64 -3.41 -4.56 2.32
C LEU A 64 -2.81 -5.85 2.86
N PHE A 65 -3.63 -6.89 3.03
CA PHE A 65 -3.18 -8.18 3.55
C PHE A 65 -2.20 -8.88 2.60
N GLY A 66 -2.39 -8.79 1.28
CA GLY A 66 -1.45 -9.33 0.30
C GLY A 66 -0.04 -8.75 0.44
N ASP A 67 0.06 -7.44 0.66
CA ASP A 67 1.35 -6.78 0.90
C ASP A 67 1.97 -7.19 2.23
N ILE A 68 1.15 -7.28 3.30
CA ILE A 68 1.62 -7.67 4.63
C ILE A 68 2.16 -9.10 4.60
N LEU A 69 1.42 -10.03 3.99
CA LEU A 69 1.83 -11.43 3.86
C LEU A 69 3.11 -11.56 3.03
N THR A 70 3.20 -10.84 1.90
CA THR A 70 4.39 -10.83 1.05
C THR A 70 5.60 -10.29 1.81
N LYS A 71 5.45 -9.19 2.56
CA LYS A 71 6.52 -8.63 3.39
C LYS A 71 6.93 -9.61 4.49
N ALA A 72 5.98 -10.26 5.15
CA ALA A 72 6.25 -11.26 6.19
C ALA A 72 7.00 -12.48 5.63
N GLN A 73 6.59 -13.00 4.47
CA GLN A 73 7.29 -14.09 3.77
C GLN A 73 8.72 -13.69 3.40
N ASN A 74 8.92 -12.48 2.89
CA ASN A 74 10.24 -11.99 2.52
C ASN A 74 11.16 -11.81 3.75
N SER A 75 10.65 -11.35 4.89
CA SER A 75 11.45 -11.30 6.12
C SER A 75 11.83 -12.69 6.61
N MET A 76 10.92 -13.66 6.58
CA MET A 76 11.22 -15.05 6.95
C MET A 76 12.30 -15.65 6.03
N ASN A 77 12.20 -15.43 4.72
CA ASN A 77 13.20 -15.91 3.76
C ASN A 77 14.58 -15.29 4.01
N LYS A 78 14.64 -14.00 4.34
CA LYS A 78 15.90 -13.30 4.66
C LYS A 78 16.58 -13.91 5.89
N ASP A 79 15.83 -14.21 6.93
CA ASP A 79 16.38 -14.79 8.17
C ASP A 79 16.93 -16.21 7.93
N ILE A 80 16.23 -17.01 7.13
CA ILE A 80 16.70 -18.34 6.70
C ILE A 80 17.99 -18.22 5.87
N ILE A 81 18.03 -17.31 4.89
CA ILE A 81 19.22 -17.08 4.05
C ILE A 81 20.41 -16.61 4.89
N ALA A 82 20.19 -15.76 5.89
CA ALA A 82 21.23 -15.33 6.83
C ALA A 82 21.80 -16.53 7.61
N GLY A 83 20.94 -17.41 8.14
CA GLY A 83 21.38 -18.61 8.85
C GLY A 83 22.16 -19.59 7.96
N ILE A 84 21.75 -19.75 6.69
CA ILE A 84 22.48 -20.56 5.71
C ILE A 84 23.86 -19.94 5.43
N LYS A 85 23.92 -18.62 5.21
CA LYS A 85 25.17 -17.90 4.95
C LYS A 85 26.16 -18.06 6.10
N ASP A 86 25.68 -17.94 7.34
CA ASP A 86 26.51 -18.13 8.53
C ASP A 86 27.05 -19.56 8.64
N LYS A 87 26.23 -20.56 8.31
CA LYS A 87 26.64 -21.97 8.35
C LYS A 87 27.62 -22.30 7.23
N VAL A 88 27.40 -21.80 6.01
CA VAL A 88 28.33 -21.93 4.88
C VAL A 88 29.67 -21.26 5.18
N HIS A 89 29.66 -20.08 5.79
CA HIS A 89 30.88 -19.38 6.17
C HIS A 89 31.70 -20.17 7.20
N ARG A 90 31.04 -20.73 8.23
CA ARG A 90 31.69 -21.63 9.20
C ARG A 90 32.28 -22.89 8.55
N MET A 91 31.60 -23.45 7.55
CA MET A 91 32.10 -24.62 6.79
C MET A 91 33.28 -24.26 5.88
N GLN A 92 33.28 -23.10 5.22
CA GLN A 92 34.39 -22.63 4.40
C GLN A 92 35.66 -22.35 5.23
N GLN A 93 35.51 -21.81 6.44
CA GLN A 93 36.64 -21.60 7.34
C GLN A 93 37.28 -22.91 7.82
N SER A 94 36.49 -24.00 7.95
CA SER A 94 37.00 -25.32 8.32
C SER A 94 37.75 -26.07 7.21
N GLN A 95 37.67 -25.63 5.95
CA GLN A 95 38.38 -26.25 4.82
C GLN A 95 39.72 -25.58 4.46
N SER A 96 40.08 -24.46 5.12
CA SER A 96 41.33 -23.72 4.86
C SER A 96 42.46 -24.03 5.84
N LYS A 97 42.39 -25.15 6.59
CA LYS A 97 43.45 -25.60 7.50
C LYS A 97 43.83 -27.05 7.24
#